data_AF-A0A9Q4DIR4-F1
#
_entry.id   AF-A0A9Q4DIR4-F1
#
_cell.length_a   1.000
_cell.length_b   1.000
_cell.length_c   1.000
_cell.angle_alpha   90.00
_cell.angle_beta   90.00
_cell.angle_gamma   90.00
#
_symmetry.space_group_name_H-M   'P 1'
#
loop_
_entity.id
_entity.type
_entity.pdbx_description
1 polymer ?
#
loop_
_entity_poly.entity_id
_entity_poly.type
_entity_poly.pdbx_seq_one_letter_code
_entity_poly.pdbx_strand_id
1 'polypeptide(L)'
;MSNLKVKVQSFGRFLSNMVMPNIGAFIAWGFITALFIPTGWLPNESFAKLVGPMISYLLPLLIGYSGGRLAGGERGAVVGAITTMGIIVGSEIPMFLGAMIVGPLGGWAIKTFDKAIEGKVKSGFEMLVNNFSAGIIGMLLALLSFSVIGGVVTSISDLLAAGVKA
;
A
#
# COMPACT_ATOMS: atom_id res chain seq x y z
N MET A 1 -3.18 5.48 -33.16
CA MET A 1 -3.56 4.53 -32.08
C MET A 1 -4.57 5.25 -31.18
N SER A 2 -5.65 4.59 -30.74
CA SER A 2 -6.71 5.27 -29.97
C SER A 2 -6.21 5.79 -28.61
N ASN A 3 -6.62 7.01 -28.22
CA ASN A 3 -6.23 7.65 -26.96
C ASN A 3 -6.54 6.80 -25.71
N LEU A 4 -7.58 5.95 -25.76
CA LEU A 4 -7.92 4.99 -24.72
C LEU A 4 -6.82 3.92 -24.53
N LYS A 5 -6.30 3.37 -25.62
CA LYS A 5 -5.23 2.35 -25.55
C LYS A 5 -3.96 2.93 -24.90
N VAL A 6 -3.64 4.18 -25.19
CA VAL A 6 -2.48 4.89 -24.61
C VAL A 6 -2.66 5.09 -23.11
N LYS A 7 -3.84 5.51 -22.65
CA LYS A 7 -4.14 5.69 -21.20
C LYS A 7 -4.12 4.37 -20.42
N VAL A 8 -4.64 3.29 -21.01
CA VAL A 8 -4.59 1.96 -20.37
C VAL A 8 -3.14 1.47 -20.26
N GLN A 9 -2.34 1.67 -21.31
CA GLN A 9 -0.93 1.31 -21.28
C GLN A 9 -0.10 2.12 -20.27
N SER A 10 -0.38 3.42 -20.14
CA SER A 10 0.32 4.25 -19.15
C SER A 10 -0.06 3.87 -17.72
N PHE A 11 -1.33 3.54 -17.46
CA PHE A 11 -1.78 3.03 -16.17
C PHE A 11 -1.14 1.67 -15.84
N GLY A 12 -1.11 0.74 -16.80
CA GLY A 12 -0.42 -0.55 -16.62
C GLY A 12 1.07 -0.37 -16.29
N ARG A 13 1.76 0.52 -17.01
CA ARG A 13 3.17 0.85 -16.73
C ARG A 13 3.36 1.44 -15.33
N PHE A 14 2.44 2.30 -14.90
CA PHE A 14 2.46 2.87 -13.55
C PHE A 14 2.37 1.76 -12.48
N LEU A 15 1.40 0.85 -12.61
CA LEU A 15 1.25 -0.28 -11.69
C LEU A 15 2.48 -1.19 -11.70
N SER A 16 3.04 -1.49 -12.87
CA SER A 16 4.28 -2.27 -12.97
C SER A 16 5.44 -1.60 -12.24
N ASN A 17 5.57 -0.27 -12.34
CA ASN A 17 6.62 0.49 -11.66
C ASN A 17 6.48 0.48 -10.13
N MET A 18 5.31 0.14 -9.59
CA MET A 18 5.12 -0.06 -8.16
C MET A 18 5.63 -1.41 -7.68
N VAL A 19 5.60 -2.43 -8.54
CA VAL A 19 5.97 -3.81 -8.16
C VAL A 19 7.42 -4.12 -8.51
N MET A 20 7.90 -3.67 -9.68
CA MET A 20 9.22 -4.04 -10.21
C MET A 20 10.39 -3.75 -9.25
N PRO A 21 10.46 -2.58 -8.57
CA PRO A 21 11.54 -2.30 -7.61
C PRO A 21 11.56 -3.27 -6.42
N ASN A 22 10.45 -3.96 -6.17
CA ASN A 22 10.26 -4.83 -5.01
C ASN A 22 10.38 -6.32 -5.36
N ILE A 23 10.70 -6.68 -6.61
CA ILE A 23 10.81 -8.08 -7.06
C ILE A 23 11.75 -8.89 -6.16
N GLY A 24 12.84 -8.30 -5.65
CA GLY A 24 13.74 -8.97 -4.71
C GLY A 24 13.03 -9.48 -3.44
N ALA A 25 12.06 -8.73 -2.91
CA ALA A 25 11.27 -9.15 -1.75
C ALA A 25 10.32 -10.31 -2.09
N PHE A 26 9.71 -10.29 -3.28
CA PHE A 26 8.87 -11.40 -3.77
C PHE A 26 9.70 -12.68 -3.96
N ILE A 27 10.90 -12.56 -4.52
CA ILE A 27 11.83 -13.68 -4.69
C ILE A 27 12.24 -14.25 -3.33
N ALA A 28 12.61 -13.39 -2.37
CA ALA A 28 12.97 -13.84 -1.02
C ALA A 28 11.81 -14.57 -0.33
N TRP A 29 10.59 -14.02 -0.41
CA TRP A 29 9.39 -14.69 0.09
C TRP A 29 9.14 -16.04 -0.61
N GLY A 30 9.32 -16.11 -1.92
CA GLY A 30 9.18 -17.32 -2.71
C GLY A 30 10.17 -18.41 -2.29
N PHE A 31 11.44 -18.07 -2.07
CA PHE A 31 12.45 -19.01 -1.58
C PHE A 31 12.15 -19.49 -0.16
N ILE A 32 11.77 -18.59 0.76
CA ILE A 32 11.40 -18.96 2.12
C ILE A 32 10.22 -19.94 2.09
N THR A 33 9.24 -19.67 1.22
CA THR A 33 8.07 -20.54 1.03
C THR A 33 8.48 -21.90 0.47
N ALA A 34 9.27 -21.93 -0.60
CA ALA A 34 9.70 -23.18 -1.24
C ALA A 34 10.58 -24.05 -0.32
N LEU A 35 11.38 -23.43 0.54
CA LEU A 35 12.29 -24.14 1.43
C LEU A 35 11.58 -24.62 2.70
N PHE A 36 10.91 -23.73 3.44
CA PHE A 36 10.69 -23.97 4.87
C PHE A 36 9.25 -24.35 5.26
N ILE A 37 8.27 -24.21 4.38
CA ILE A 37 6.90 -24.67 4.68
C ILE A 37 6.86 -26.19 4.86
N PRO A 38 5.79 -26.78 5.43
CA PRO A 38 5.71 -28.23 5.65
C PRO A 38 5.92 -29.09 4.39
N THR A 39 5.51 -28.57 3.23
CA THR A 39 5.68 -29.23 1.92
C THR A 39 6.91 -28.75 1.14
N GLY A 40 7.80 -27.99 1.79
CA GLY A 40 9.00 -27.42 1.17
C GLY A 40 10.18 -28.41 1.10
N TRP A 41 11.28 -27.96 0.50
CA TRP A 41 12.49 -28.78 0.34
C TRP A 41 13.25 -29.03 1.66
N LEU A 42 13.18 -28.09 2.60
CA LEU A 42 13.84 -28.13 3.92
C LEU A 42 12.88 -27.65 5.01
N PRO A 43 11.79 -28.39 5.32
CA PRO A 43 10.75 -27.92 6.23
C PRO A 43 11.28 -27.48 7.59
N ASN A 44 10.88 -26.29 8.04
CA ASN A 44 11.23 -25.74 9.34
C ASN A 44 10.11 -24.83 9.85
N GLU A 45 9.43 -25.25 10.90
CA GLU A 45 8.29 -24.50 11.46
C GLU A 45 8.64 -23.09 11.92
N SER A 46 9.85 -22.88 12.42
CA SER A 46 10.27 -21.57 12.91
C SER A 46 10.50 -20.59 11.75
N PHE A 47 11.12 -21.04 10.66
CA PHE A 47 11.33 -20.21 9.47
C PHE A 47 10.07 -20.05 8.62
N ALA A 48 9.20 -21.06 8.58
CA ALA A 48 7.91 -20.98 7.88
C ALA A 48 7.03 -19.83 8.39
N LYS A 49 7.16 -19.46 9.68
CA LYS A 49 6.44 -18.32 10.28
C LYS A 49 6.71 -16.98 9.58
N LEU A 50 7.79 -16.85 8.81
CA LEU A 50 8.07 -15.64 8.02
C LEU A 50 7.13 -15.46 6.83
N VAL A 51 6.59 -16.55 6.27
CA VAL A 51 5.79 -16.52 5.03
C VAL A 51 4.55 -15.64 5.19
N GLY A 52 3.81 -15.81 6.28
CA GLY A 52 2.56 -15.09 6.55
C GLY A 52 2.74 -13.57 6.67
N PRO A 53 3.63 -13.08 7.55
CA PRO A 53 3.88 -11.66 7.69
C PRO A 53 4.47 -11.01 6.43
N MET A 54 5.29 -11.75 5.67
CA MET A 54 5.84 -11.22 4.42
C MET A 54 4.76 -10.97 3.38
N ILE A 55 3.88 -11.95 3.14
CA ILE A 55 2.81 -11.78 2.14
C ILE A 55 1.73 -10.78 2.60
N SER A 56 1.42 -10.75 3.89
CA SER A 56 0.30 -9.94 4.42
C SER A 56 0.69 -8.50 4.70
N TYR A 57 1.93 -8.24 5.12
CA TYR A 57 2.40 -6.90 5.48
C TYR A 57 3.50 -6.40 4.56
N LEU A 58 4.64 -7.11 4.50
CA LEU A 58 5.86 -6.60 3.84
C LEU A 58 5.62 -6.28 2.36
N LEU A 59 5.11 -7.24 1.59
CA LEU A 59 4.97 -7.07 0.13
C LEU A 59 3.94 -5.99 -0.23
N PRO A 60 2.74 -5.94 0.37
CA PRO A 60 1.81 -4.84 0.14
C PRO A 60 2.36 -3.48 0.57
N LEU A 61 3.04 -3.39 1.72
CA LEU A 61 3.64 -2.12 2.19
C LEU A 61 4.70 -1.59 1.23
N LEU A 62 5.55 -2.47 0.68
CA LEU A 62 6.57 -2.08 -0.30
C LEU A 62 5.95 -1.54 -1.60
N ILE A 63 4.84 -2.14 -2.05
CA ILE A 63 4.06 -1.63 -3.18
C ILE A 63 3.47 -0.27 -2.86
N GLY A 64 2.83 -0.13 -1.69
CA GLY A 64 2.26 1.13 -1.20
C GLY A 64 3.29 2.24 -1.10
N TYR A 65 4.47 1.93 -0.54
CA TYR A 65 5.63 2.81 -0.47
C TYR A 65 6.08 3.25 -1.86
N SER A 66 6.22 2.32 -2.80
CA SER A 66 6.65 2.61 -4.16
C SER A 66 5.63 3.46 -4.91
N GLY A 67 4.33 3.18 -4.76
CA GLY A 67 3.26 3.99 -5.33
C GLY A 67 3.21 5.40 -4.77
N GLY A 68 3.34 5.52 -3.44
CA GLY A 68 3.45 6.80 -2.76
C GLY A 68 4.65 7.60 -3.25
N ARG A 69 5.79 6.93 -3.47
CA ARG A 69 7.00 7.56 -4.02
C ARG A 69 6.80 8.08 -5.44
N LEU A 70 6.17 7.28 -6.31
CA LEU A 70 5.88 7.69 -7.69
C LEU A 70 4.95 8.91 -7.73
N ALA A 71 4.02 9.03 -6.78
CA ALA A 71 3.09 10.14 -6.70
C ALA A 71 3.69 11.40 -6.04
N GLY A 72 4.45 11.24 -4.94
CA GLY A 72 4.84 12.30 -4.02
C GLY A 72 6.30 12.31 -3.55
N GLY A 73 7.20 11.60 -4.21
CA GLY A 73 8.63 11.53 -3.82
C GLY A 73 8.83 10.81 -2.49
N GLU A 74 9.96 11.04 -1.81
CA GLU A 74 10.30 10.30 -0.58
C GLU A 74 9.28 10.48 0.56
N ARG A 75 8.75 11.70 0.74
CA ARG A 75 7.68 11.94 1.71
C ARG A 75 6.40 11.21 1.34
N GLY A 76 6.06 11.19 0.05
CA GLY A 76 4.97 10.40 -0.48
C GLY A 76 5.14 8.91 -0.25
N ALA A 77 6.36 8.39 -0.27
CA ALA A 77 6.65 6.99 0.00
C ALA A 77 6.26 6.58 1.42
N VAL A 78 6.66 7.38 2.41
CA VAL A 78 6.31 7.16 3.82
C VAL A 78 4.81 7.27 4.04
N VAL A 79 4.15 8.32 3.52
CA VAL A 79 2.70 8.50 3.66
C VAL A 79 1.92 7.40 2.94
N GLY A 80 2.39 6.96 1.78
CA GLY A 80 1.82 5.84 1.02
C GLY A 80 1.90 4.53 1.82
N ALA A 81 3.01 4.26 2.49
CA ALA A 81 3.17 3.10 3.36
C ALA A 81 2.23 3.15 4.58
N ILE A 82 2.13 4.31 5.25
CA ILE A 82 1.22 4.51 6.39
C ILE A 82 -0.23 4.28 5.97
N THR A 83 -0.65 4.89 4.86
CA THR A 83 -1.99 4.70 4.28
C THR A 83 -2.26 3.22 3.96
N THR A 84 -1.26 2.53 3.40
CA THR A 84 -1.34 1.11 3.06
C THR A 84 -1.49 0.23 4.31
N MET A 85 -0.90 0.60 5.45
CA MET A 85 -1.13 -0.13 6.69
C MET A 85 -2.61 -0.09 7.11
N GLY A 86 -3.30 1.04 6.89
CA GLY A 86 -4.72 1.19 7.18
C GLY A 86 -5.60 0.14 6.49
N ILE A 87 -5.38 -0.10 5.19
CA ILE A 87 -6.13 -1.15 4.46
C ILE A 87 -5.73 -2.57 4.86
N ILE A 88 -4.45 -2.81 5.20
CA ILE A 88 -3.97 -4.15 5.57
C ILE A 88 -4.65 -4.58 6.87
N VAL A 89 -4.69 -3.69 7.87
CA VAL A 89 -5.32 -3.98 9.17
C VAL A 89 -6.84 -4.14 9.02
N GLY A 90 -7.45 -3.52 8.01
CA GLY A 90 -8.89 -3.64 7.74
C GLY A 90 -9.30 -4.95 7.05
N SER A 91 -8.37 -5.85 6.72
CA SER A 91 -8.62 -7.01 5.87
C SER A 91 -7.90 -8.27 6.34
N GLU A 92 -8.54 -9.42 6.14
CA GLU A 92 -7.96 -10.74 6.39
C GLU A 92 -7.17 -11.30 5.20
N ILE A 93 -7.32 -10.71 4.00
CA ILE A 93 -6.58 -11.11 2.80
C ILE A 93 -5.43 -10.14 2.49
N PRO A 94 -4.31 -10.61 1.89
CA PRO A 94 -3.19 -9.76 1.46
C PRO A 94 -3.62 -8.64 0.50
N MET A 95 -3.35 -7.38 0.88
CA MET A 95 -3.88 -6.19 0.22
C MET A 95 -3.02 -5.62 -0.92
N PHE A 96 -2.62 -6.46 -1.88
CA PHE A 96 -1.81 -6.03 -3.04
C PHE A 96 -2.49 -4.95 -3.90
N LEU A 97 -3.73 -5.22 -4.34
CA LEU A 97 -4.48 -4.28 -5.18
C LEU A 97 -4.87 -3.03 -4.39
N GLY A 98 -5.26 -3.20 -3.13
CA GLY A 98 -5.53 -2.05 -2.26
C GLY A 98 -4.31 -1.14 -2.13
N ALA A 99 -3.11 -1.71 -1.92
CA ALA A 99 -1.86 -0.95 -1.83
C ALA A 99 -1.55 -0.20 -3.14
N MET A 100 -1.88 -0.81 -4.28
CA MET A 100 -1.74 -0.17 -5.59
C MET A 100 -2.61 1.07 -5.77
N ILE A 101 -3.72 1.14 -5.05
CA ILE A 101 -4.65 2.27 -5.10
C ILE A 101 -4.28 3.30 -4.04
N VAL A 102 -4.19 2.88 -2.78
CA VAL A 102 -4.06 3.82 -1.66
C VAL A 102 -2.65 4.38 -1.48
N GLY A 103 -1.61 3.65 -1.89
CA GLY A 103 -0.23 4.12 -1.84
C GLY A 103 -0.02 5.42 -2.63
N PRO A 104 -0.35 5.44 -3.93
CA PRO A 104 -0.31 6.66 -4.75
C PRO A 104 -1.21 7.78 -4.23
N LEU A 105 -2.39 7.47 -3.68
CA LEU A 105 -3.28 8.47 -3.08
C LEU A 105 -2.62 9.15 -1.87
N GLY A 106 -1.96 8.39 -1.00
CA GLY A 106 -1.17 8.94 0.10
C GLY A 106 -0.04 9.85 -0.38
N GLY A 107 0.70 9.42 -1.40
CA GLY A 107 1.74 10.25 -2.02
C GLY A 107 1.21 11.53 -2.67
N TRP A 108 0.05 11.44 -3.32
CA TRP A 108 -0.61 12.59 -3.93
C TRP A 108 -1.11 13.60 -2.89
N ALA A 109 -1.67 13.12 -1.77
CA ALA A 109 -2.16 13.97 -0.69
C ALA A 109 -1.03 14.81 -0.08
N ILE A 110 0.10 14.18 0.28
CA ILE A 110 1.22 14.91 0.86
C ILE A 110 1.87 15.86 -0.15
N LYS A 111 2.01 15.46 -1.41
CA LYS A 111 2.50 16.35 -2.48
C LYS A 111 1.63 17.58 -2.65
N THR A 112 0.32 17.43 -2.51
CA THR A 112 -0.63 18.54 -2.62
C THR A 112 -0.48 19.49 -1.44
N PHE A 113 -0.33 18.95 -0.22
CA PHE A 113 -0.03 19.75 0.97
C PHE A 113 1.30 20.50 0.83
N ASP A 114 2.36 19.82 0.37
CA ASP A 114 3.70 20.39 0.22
C ASP A 114 3.70 21.60 -0.72
N LYS A 115 3.00 21.50 -1.85
CA LYS A 115 2.81 22.63 -2.77
C LYS A 115 2.03 23.78 -2.13
N ALA A 116 1.07 23.49 -1.26
CA ALA A 116 0.25 24.51 -0.62
C ALA A 116 1.02 25.31 0.45
N ILE A 117 2.06 24.72 1.05
CA ILE A 117 2.89 25.34 2.09
C ILE A 117 4.23 25.89 1.57
N GLU A 118 4.54 25.66 0.30
CA GLU A 118 5.77 26.12 -0.34
C GLU A 118 5.96 27.64 -0.15
N GLY A 119 7.15 28.04 0.31
CA GLY A 119 7.48 29.45 0.59
C GLY A 119 6.78 30.07 1.81
N LYS A 120 5.91 29.34 2.52
CA LYS A 120 5.19 29.83 3.72
C LYS A 120 5.88 29.43 5.03
N VAL A 121 6.80 28.48 4.99
CA VAL A 121 7.50 27.97 6.17
C VAL A 121 8.80 28.74 6.37
N LYS A 122 9.04 29.21 7.61
CA LYS A 122 10.30 29.86 7.98
C LYS A 122 11.43 28.84 7.97
N SER A 123 12.62 29.28 7.52
CA SER A 123 13.84 28.49 7.61
C SER A 123 14.07 28.00 9.05
N GLY A 124 14.49 26.74 9.20
CA GLY A 124 14.63 26.07 10.50
C GLY A 124 13.38 25.31 10.98
N PHE A 125 12.17 25.65 10.50
CA PHE A 125 10.94 24.91 10.82
C PHE A 125 10.55 23.86 9.76
N GLU A 126 11.22 23.84 8.62
CA GLU A 126 10.90 22.96 7.49
C GLU A 126 10.86 21.48 7.87
N MET A 127 11.87 20.98 8.59
CA MET A 127 11.90 19.58 9.01
C MET A 127 10.74 19.24 9.96
N LEU A 128 10.38 20.17 10.85
CA LEU A 128 9.25 20.00 11.76
C LEU A 128 7.95 19.92 10.97
N VAL A 129 7.69 20.90 10.10
CA VAL A 129 6.47 20.92 9.27
C VAL A 129 6.41 19.69 8.37
N ASN A 130 7.53 19.30 7.75
CA ASN A 130 7.59 18.17 6.82
C ASN A 130 7.24 16.84 7.50
N ASN A 131 7.80 16.60 8.70
CA ASN A 131 7.56 15.37 9.45
C ASN A 131 6.17 15.35 10.10
N PHE A 132 5.75 16.45 10.75
CA PHE A 132 4.42 16.51 11.38
C PHE A 132 3.30 16.41 10.36
N SER A 133 3.40 17.11 9.23
CA SER A 133 2.36 17.02 8.19
C SER A 133 2.29 15.63 7.56
N ALA A 134 3.43 14.98 7.28
CA ALA A 134 3.45 13.60 6.79
C ALA A 134 2.80 12.65 7.82
N GLY A 135 3.09 12.83 9.11
CA GLY A 135 2.49 12.07 10.19
C GLY A 135 0.97 12.26 10.29
N ILE A 136 0.50 13.51 10.32
CA ILE A 136 -0.93 13.83 10.46
C ILE A 136 -1.71 13.37 9.22
N ILE A 137 -1.22 13.69 8.01
CA ILE A 137 -1.88 13.29 6.76
C ILE A 137 -1.88 11.76 6.63
N GLY A 138 -0.75 11.11 6.93
CA GLY A 138 -0.65 9.66 6.93
C GLY A 138 -1.62 9.01 7.91
N MET A 139 -1.72 9.52 9.14
CA MET A 139 -2.66 9.04 10.15
C MET A 139 -4.11 9.15 9.66
N LEU A 140 -4.53 10.32 9.16
CA LEU A 140 -5.90 10.53 8.69
C LEU A 140 -6.24 9.59 7.53
N LEU A 141 -5.32 9.43 6.58
CA LEU A 141 -5.52 8.54 5.43
C LEU A 141 -5.53 7.07 5.82
N ALA A 142 -4.72 6.66 6.80
CA ALA A 142 -4.74 5.29 7.32
C ALA A 142 -6.07 4.97 8.01
N LEU A 143 -6.58 5.87 8.86
CA LEU A 143 -7.89 5.72 9.52
C LEU A 143 -9.03 5.67 8.51
N LEU A 144 -9.00 6.52 7.49
CA LEU A 144 -9.97 6.52 6.40
C LEU A 144 -9.90 5.22 5.60
N SER A 145 -8.70 4.78 5.24
CA SER A 145 -8.47 3.55 4.48
C SER A 145 -8.97 2.31 5.22
N PHE A 146 -8.71 2.22 6.52
CA PHE A 146 -9.22 1.17 7.40
C PHE A 146 -10.75 1.15 7.42
N SER A 147 -11.37 2.32 7.62
CA SER A 147 -12.83 2.46 7.72
C SER A 147 -13.54 2.08 6.41
N VAL A 148 -12.96 2.43 5.26
CA VAL A 148 -13.52 2.11 3.94
C VAL A 148 -13.54 0.59 3.70
N ILE A 149 -12.45 -0.12 4.03
CA ILE A 149 -12.40 -1.59 3.84
C ILE A 149 -13.43 -2.27 4.75
N GLY A 150 -13.50 -1.89 6.02
CA GLY A 150 -14.50 -2.44 6.95
C GLY A 150 -15.94 -2.25 6.44
N GLY A 151 -16.24 -1.06 5.90
CA GLY A 151 -17.54 -0.76 5.30
C GLY A 151 -17.84 -1.59 4.04
N VAL A 152 -16.84 -1.79 3.16
CA VAL A 152 -16.99 -2.62 1.95
C VAL A 152 -17.25 -4.09 2.30
N VAL A 153 -16.49 -4.65 3.25
CA VAL A 153 -16.67 -6.05 3.69
C VAL A 153 -18.05 -6.27 4.30
N THR A 154 -18.52 -5.34 5.13
CA THR A 154 -19.86 -5.40 5.72
C THR A 154 -20.94 -5.34 4.64
N SER A 155 -20.82 -4.40 3.69
CA SER A 155 -21.80 -4.23 2.61
C SER A 155 -21.89 -5.46 1.69
N ILE A 156 -20.77 -6.10 1.38
CA ILE A 156 -20.75 -7.34 0.59
C ILE A 156 -21.40 -8.48 1.38
N SER A 157 -21.13 -8.58 2.68
CA SER A 157 -21.71 -9.60 3.55
C SER A 157 -23.24 -9.46 3.63
N ASP A 158 -23.74 -8.24 3.75
CA ASP A 158 -25.19 -7.95 3.78
C ASP A 158 -25.86 -8.27 2.44
N LEU A 159 -25.21 -7.94 1.31
CA LEU A 159 -25.70 -8.27 -0.04
C LEU A 159 -25.76 -9.78 -0.27
N LEU A 160 -24.72 -10.52 0.14
CA LEU A 160 -24.70 -11.98 0.04
C LEU A 160 -25.75 -12.61 0.96
N ALA A 161 -25.91 -12.10 2.18
CA ALA A 161 -26.95 -12.56 3.10
C ALA A 161 -28.37 -12.30 2.57
N ALA A 162 -28.59 -11.20 1.86
CA ALA A 162 -29.85 -10.91 1.18
C ALA A 162 -30.09 -11.86 0.00
N GLY A 163 -29.04 -12.20 -0.76
CA GLY A 163 -29.13 -13.12 -1.90
C GLY A 163 -29.31 -14.59 -1.52
N VAL A 164 -28.90 -15.01 -0.32
CA VAL A 164 -29.14 -16.37 0.20
C VAL A 164 -30.55 -16.51 0.81
N LYS A 165 -31.16 -15.38 1.20
CA LYS A 165 -32.53 -15.33 1.74
C LYS A 165 -33.61 -15.07 0.67
N ALA A 166 -33.21 -14.90 -0.59
CA ALA A 166 -34.08 -14.78 -1.76
C ALA A 166 -34.14 -16.11 -2.50
#